data_AF-A0A829MD68-F1
#
_entry.id   AF-A0A829MD68-F1
#
_cell.length_a   1.000
_cell.length_b   1.000
_cell.length_c   1.000
_cell.angle_alpha   90.00
_cell.angle_beta   90.00
_cell.angle_gamma   90.00
#
_symmetry.space_group_name_H-M   'P 1'
#
loop_
_entity.id
_entity.type
_entity.pdbx_description
1 polymer ?
#
loop_
_entity_poly.entity_id
_entity_poly.type
_entity_poly.pdbx_seq_one_letter_code
_entity_poly.pdbx_strand_id
1 'polypeptide(L)'
;MEEEVWRFVPGHWRYFVSSQGQVYSFRTKRILKPDVVSGRYPRVDLDGKQTVKVHHLVAAAFLGPRPEGALVLHRDDDATNNTLDNIY
;
A
#
# COMPACT_ATOMS: atom_id res chain seq x y z
N MET A 1 -6.23 13.08 16.42
CA MET A 1 -5.81 12.60 15.09
C MET A 1 -4.51 11.89 15.31
N GLU A 2 -4.46 10.57 15.06
CA GLU A 2 -3.20 9.85 15.16
C GLU A 2 -2.24 10.33 14.07
N GLU A 3 -0.95 10.40 14.41
CA GLU A 3 0.10 10.79 13.46
C GLU A 3 0.21 9.75 12.33
N GLU A 4 0.52 10.21 11.12
CA GLU A 4 0.79 9.30 10.01
C GLU A 4 2.06 8.48 10.29
N VAL A 5 1.91 7.16 10.35
CA VAL A 5 3.01 6.23 10.61
C VAL A 5 3.52 5.68 9.29
N TRP A 6 4.85 5.63 9.13
CA TRP A 6 5.51 5.07 7.95
C TRP A 6 6.25 3.78 8.30
N ARG A 7 6.09 2.74 7.48
CA ARG A 7 6.80 1.46 7.63
C ARG A 7 7.45 1.03 6.33
N PHE A 8 8.51 0.24 6.42
CA PHE A 8 9.13 -0.38 5.24
C PHE A 8 8.14 -1.37 4.61
N VAL A 9 8.19 -1.49 3.29
CA VAL A 9 7.45 -2.53 2.57
C VAL A 9 8.26 -3.83 2.63
N PRO A 10 7.72 -4.94 3.19
CA PRO A 10 8.42 -6.23 3.23
C PRO A 10 8.85 -6.69 1.83
N GLY A 11 10.10 -7.14 1.68
CA GLY A 11 10.68 -7.53 0.40
C GLY A 11 11.12 -6.36 -0.51
N HIS A 12 10.77 -5.12 -0.15
CA HIS A 12 11.02 -3.92 -0.96
C HIS A 12 11.64 -2.80 -0.11
N TRP A 13 12.86 -3.01 0.39
CA TRP A 13 13.53 -2.13 1.36
C TRP A 13 13.69 -0.66 0.95
N ARG A 14 13.59 -0.33 -0.35
CA ARG A 14 13.64 1.03 -0.89
C ARG A 14 12.32 1.77 -0.80
N TYR A 15 11.26 1.12 -0.33
CA TYR A 15 9.91 1.64 -0.33
C TYR A 15 9.34 1.65 1.07
N PHE A 16 8.60 2.71 1.37
CA PHE A 16 7.84 2.87 2.59
C PHE A 16 6.38 3.05 2.23
N VAL A 17 5.51 2.56 3.09
CA VAL A 17 4.06 2.79 3.01
C VAL A 17 3.57 3.41 4.30
N SER A 18 2.68 4.39 4.18
CA SER A 18 2.11 5.10 5.32
C SER A 18 0.79 4.48 5.78
N SER A 19 0.39 4.79 7.01
CA SER A 19 -0.94 4.43 7.53
C SER A 19 -2.09 5.12 6.77
N GLN A 20 -1.80 6.13 5.94
CA GLN A 20 -2.76 6.81 5.07
C GLN A 20 -2.75 6.27 3.62
N GLY A 21 -2.03 5.18 3.35
CA GLY A 21 -1.98 4.55 2.03
C GLY A 21 -1.06 5.27 1.03
N GLN A 22 -0.14 6.12 1.48
CA GLN A 22 0.86 6.72 0.61
C GLN A 22 2.07 5.80 0.45
N VAL A 23 2.67 5.77 -0.74
CA VAL A 23 3.88 4.98 -1.02
C VAL A 23 5.04 5.91 -1.33
N TYR A 24 6.10 5.85 -0.54
CA TYR A 24 7.30 6.65 -0.71
C TYR A 24 8.45 5.81 -1.25
N SER A 25 9.16 6.33 -2.25
CA SER A 25 10.40 5.74 -2.75
C SER A 25 11.62 6.45 -2.16
N PHE A 26 12.43 5.69 -1.43
CA PHE A 26 13.70 6.18 -0.90
C PHE A 26 14.72 6.47 -1.99
N ARG A 27 14.60 5.82 -3.17
CA ARG A 27 15.48 6.05 -4.32
C ARG A 27 15.21 7.39 -4.99
N THR A 28 13.95 7.67 -5.31
CA THR A 28 13.57 8.90 -6.02
C THR A 28 13.24 10.07 -5.08
N LYS A 29 13.16 9.80 -3.77
CA LYS A 29 12.79 10.76 -2.71
C LYS A 29 11.41 11.38 -2.91
N ARG A 30 10.47 10.61 -3.45
CA ARG A 30 9.12 11.07 -3.81
C ARG A 30 8.06 10.09 -3.33
N ILE A 31 6.88 10.65 -3.05
CA ILE A 31 5.65 9.86 -2.97
C ILE A 31 5.30 9.45 -4.41
N LEU A 32 5.09 8.15 -4.62
CA LEU A 32 4.67 7.60 -5.90
C LEU A 32 3.22 7.97 -6.14
N LYS A 33 2.91 8.39 -7.37
CA LYS A 33 1.53 8.60 -7.80
C LYS A 33 0.94 7.24 -8.19
N PRO A 34 -0.11 6.75 -7.52
CA PRO A 34 -0.76 5.52 -7.92
C PRO A 34 -1.42 5.69 -9.28
N ASP A 35 -1.34 4.65 -10.11
CA ASP A 35 -2.22 4.49 -11.25
C ASP A 35 -3.59 3.99 -10.77
N VAL A 36 -4.61 4.78 -11.06
CA VAL A 36 -6.02 4.51 -10.75
C VAL A 36 -6.85 4.29 -12.03
N VAL A 37 -6.26 4.50 -13.21
CA VAL A 37 -6.99 4.49 -14.49
C VAL A 37 -7.16 3.07 -15.01
N SER A 38 -6.20 2.20 -14.75
CA SER A 38 -6.16 0.85 -15.32
C SER A 38 -7.00 -0.21 -14.57
N GLY A 39 -7.73 0.15 -13.50
CA GLY A 39 -8.56 -0.80 -12.75
C GLY A 39 -9.18 -0.24 -11.46
N ARG A 40 -9.96 -1.09 -10.77
CA ARG A 40 -10.68 -0.73 -9.52
C ARG A 40 -9.75 -0.28 -8.38
N TYR A 41 -8.57 -0.88 -8.26
CA TYR A 41 -7.67 -0.65 -7.12
C TYR A 41 -6.45 0.20 -7.53
N PRO A 42 -6.08 1.23 -6.74
CA PRO A 42 -4.85 1.98 -6.94
C PRO A 42 -3.62 1.07 -6.91
N ARG A 43 -2.72 1.26 -7.87
CA ARG A 43 -1.49 0.48 -8.03
C ARG A 43 -0.28 1.37 -8.17
N VAL A 44 0.86 0.91 -7.67
CA VAL A 44 2.16 1.57 -7.88
C VAL A 44 3.13 0.58 -8.51
N ASP A 45 4.05 1.11 -9.30
CA ASP A 45 5.16 0.35 -9.83
C ASP A 45 6.38 0.47 -8.89
N LEU A 46 6.95 -0.67 -8.54
CA LEU A 46 8.16 -0.80 -7.75
C LEU A 46 9.33 -1.10 -8.70
N ASP A 47 10.21 -0.12 -8.86
CA ASP A 47 11.46 -0.15 -9.61
C ASP A 47 11.34 -0.55 -11.11
N GLY A 48 10.18 -0.34 -11.75
CA GLY A 48 9.91 -0.70 -13.14
C GLY A 48 9.69 -2.20 -13.36
N LYS A 49 9.58 -2.97 -12.28
CA LYS A 49 9.61 -4.43 -12.31
C LYS A 49 8.32 -5.06 -11.85
N GLN A 50 7.64 -4.44 -10.89
CA GLN A 50 6.49 -5.04 -10.25
C GLN A 50 5.43 -4.00 -9.95
N THR A 51 4.26 -4.18 -10.56
CA THR A 51 3.07 -3.41 -10.22
C THR A 51 2.34 -4.08 -9.06
N VAL A 52 2.16 -3.35 -7.94
CA VAL A 52 1.52 -3.85 -6.71
C VAL A 52 0.37 -2.94 -6.31
N LYS A 53 -0.70 -3.50 -5.75
CA LYS A 53 -1.85 -2.75 -5.23
C LYS A 53 -1.51 -2.08 -3.90
N VAL A 54 -1.97 -0.84 -3.71
CA VAL A 54 -1.63 -0.05 -2.51
C VAL A 54 -2.13 -0.71 -1.22
N HIS A 55 -3.39 -1.14 -1.14
CA HIS A 55 -3.91 -1.85 0.05
C HIS A 55 -3.13 -3.12 0.42
N HIS A 56 -2.55 -3.84 -0.55
CA HIS A 56 -1.69 -4.99 -0.23
C HIS A 56 -0.38 -4.56 0.45
N LEU A 57 0.19 -3.42 0.05
CA LEU A 57 1.39 -2.87 0.69
C LEU A 57 1.10 -2.45 2.12
N VAL A 58 -0.04 -1.78 2.35
CA VAL A 58 -0.53 -1.39 3.68
C VAL A 58 -0.72 -2.63 4.55
N ALA A 59 -1.48 -3.64 4.09
CA ALA A 59 -1.70 -4.86 4.83
C ALA A 59 -0.38 -5.58 5.19
N ALA A 60 0.52 -5.74 4.21
CA ALA A 60 1.80 -6.41 4.43
C ALA A 60 2.68 -5.70 5.47
N ALA A 61 2.70 -4.36 5.48
CA ALA A 61 3.53 -3.58 6.39
C ALA A 61 2.95 -3.44 7.81
N PHE A 62 1.61 -3.40 7.94
CA PHE A 62 0.96 -3.08 9.20
C PHE A 62 0.23 -4.27 9.85
N LEU A 63 -0.36 -5.17 9.06
CA LEU A 63 -1.10 -6.34 9.54
C LEU A 63 -0.24 -7.61 9.56
N GLY A 64 0.88 -7.61 8.82
CA GLY A 64 1.84 -8.69 8.78
C GLY A 64 1.56 -9.72 7.68
N PRO A 65 2.12 -10.95 7.81
CA PRO A 65 1.96 -11.99 6.80
C PRO A 65 0.49 -12.36 6.61
N ARG A 66 0.03 -12.31 5.36
CA ARG A 66 -1.33 -12.71 5.00
C ARG A 66 -1.47 -14.23 5.19
N PRO A 67 -2.44 -14.71 5.99
CA PRO A 67 -2.73 -16.13 6.12
C PRO A 67 -3.08 -16.78 4.77
N GLU A 68 -2.84 -18.08 4.64
CA GLU A 68 -3.18 -18.82 3.42
C GLU A 68 -4.69 -18.76 3.16
N GLY A 69 -5.07 -18.52 1.90
CA GLY A 69 -6.47 -18.37 1.49
C GLY A 69 -7.14 -17.05 1.86
N ALA A 70 -6.52 -16.19 2.68
CA ALA A 70 -7.10 -14.91 3.06
C ALA A 70 -7.02 -13.86 1.93
N LEU A 71 -8.02 -12.99 1.89
CA LEU A 71 -8.07 -11.81 1.03
C LEU A 71 -7.72 -10.57 1.84
N VAL A 72 -7.20 -9.55 1.17
CA VAL A 72 -7.04 -8.21 1.74
C VAL A 72 -8.14 -7.35 1.14
N LEU A 73 -8.97 -6.76 1.99
CA LEU A 73 -10.19 -6.06 1.58
C LEU A 73 -10.34 -4.70 2.25
N HIS A 74 -11.28 -3.91 1.72
CA HIS A 74 -11.67 -2.59 2.21
C HIS A 74 -12.96 -2.73 3.02
N ARG A 75 -13.05 -2.07 4.18
CA ARG A 75 -14.26 -2.15 5.04
C ARG A 75 -15.45 -1.39 4.46
N ASP A 76 -15.17 -0.33 3.72
CA ASP A 76 -16.16 0.57 3.11
C ASP A 76 -16.47 0.25 1.64
N ASP A 77 -15.91 -0.84 1.10
CA ASP A 77 -15.96 -1.21 -0.33
C ASP A 77 -15.41 -0.15 -1.32
N ASP A 78 -14.80 0.93 -0.84
CA ASP A 78 -14.09 1.92 -1.64
C ASP A 78 -12.63 1.52 -1.81
N ALA A 79 -12.33 0.99 -2.99
CA ALA A 79 -10.99 0.56 -3.37
C ALA A 79 -9.91 1.67 -3.33
N THR A 80 -10.32 2.94 -3.33
CA THR A 80 -9.42 4.10 -3.28
C THR A 80 -9.07 4.52 -1.86
N ASN A 81 -9.89 4.15 -0.87
CA ASN A 81 -9.63 4.43 0.54
C ASN A 81 -8.62 3.43 1.13
N ASN A 82 -7.33 3.69 0.92
CA ASN A 82 -6.25 2.78 1.33
C ASN A 82 -5.67 3.09 2.72
N THR A 83 -6.44 3.71 3.61
CA THR A 83 -6.00 3.96 4.99
C THR A 83 -5.95 2.65 5.78
N LEU A 84 -5.03 2.55 6.74
CA LEU A 84 -4.81 1.32 7.52
C LEU A 84 -6.07 0.85 8.24
N ASP A 85 -6.84 1.76 8.83
CA ASP A 85 -8.09 1.45 9.51
C ASP A 85 -9.15 0.86 8.57
N ASN A 86 -9.08 1.17 7.27
CA ASN A 86 -9.99 0.64 6.27
C ASN A 86 -9.54 -0.71 5.67
N ILE A 87 -8.33 -1.18 5.96
CA ILE A 87 -7.80 -2.45 5.42
C ILE A 87 -7.85 -3.57 6.47
N TYR A 88 -8.24 -4.78 6.04
CA TYR A 88 -8.21 -6.00 6.86
C TYR A 88 -7.80 -7.25 6.06
#